data_AF-A0A1I2E169-F1
#
_entry.id   AF-A0A1I2E169-F1
#
_cell.length_a   1.000
_cell.length_b   1.000
_cell.length_c   1.000
_cell.angle_alpha   90.00
_cell.angle_beta   90.00
_cell.angle_gamma   90.00
#
_symmetry.space_group_name_H-M   'P 1'
#
loop_
_entity.id
_entity.type
_entity.pdbx_description
1 polymer ?
#
loop_
_entity_poly.entity_id
_entity_poly.type
_entity_poly.pdbx_seq_one_letter_code
_entity_poly.pdbx_strand_id
1 'polypeptide(L)'
;MTDPASTHGGGNLAVPRRILGFAPDAADAWIVHLDCGHRRHVRHRPPLSDYPWLGDPAARAARVGAPIECGRCGRGELPDGAAAYRTTDAFDETTLPAGLRREHTLRAGRWGRVEVLAGRLRFVMPALAVDRELAAGEHAILPPELPHHVEPLGPVRMRVVFLRAPAPDLPRES
;
A
#
# COMPACT_ATOMS: atom_id res chain seq x y z
N MET A 1 -37.15 2.41 -4.41
CA MET A 1 -35.85 2.64 -5.06
C MET A 1 -34.94 3.20 -3.98
N THR A 2 -34.12 2.36 -3.38
CA THR A 2 -33.27 2.73 -2.26
C THR A 2 -31.85 2.33 -2.65
N ASP A 3 -31.01 3.32 -2.94
CA ASP A 3 -29.57 3.14 -3.04
C ASP A 3 -29.03 2.82 -1.65
N PRO A 4 -28.39 1.65 -1.42
CA PRO A 4 -27.55 1.48 -0.25
C PRO A 4 -26.17 2.08 -0.56
N ALA A 5 -25.85 3.12 0.20
CA ALA A 5 -24.54 3.74 0.37
C ALA A 5 -23.35 2.86 -0.09
N SER A 6 -22.74 3.23 -1.23
CA SER A 6 -21.36 2.87 -1.54
C SER A 6 -20.45 3.65 -0.59
N THR A 7 -20.21 3.10 0.60
CA THR A 7 -19.22 3.61 1.55
C THR A 7 -17.84 3.45 0.91
N HIS A 8 -17.38 4.49 0.22
CA HIS A 8 -16.01 4.65 -0.23
C HIS A 8 -15.14 4.99 1.00
N GLY A 9 -15.01 4.04 1.93
CA GLY A 9 -14.08 4.10 3.04
C GLY A 9 -12.66 3.88 2.53
N GLY A 10 -12.11 4.84 1.79
CA GLY A 10 -10.67 4.89 1.55
C GLY A 10 -9.98 5.19 2.87
N GLY A 11 -9.34 4.18 3.48
CA GLY A 11 -8.70 4.32 4.78
C GLY A 11 -7.70 5.48 4.80
N ASN A 12 -8.04 6.59 5.45
CA ASN A 12 -7.10 7.71 5.63
C ASN A 12 -6.14 7.46 6.81
N LEU A 13 -5.91 6.19 7.16
CA LEU A 13 -5.05 5.80 8.26
C LEU A 13 -3.60 5.75 7.76
N ALA A 14 -2.73 6.45 8.48
CA ALA A 14 -1.32 6.41 8.19
C ALA A 14 -0.74 5.04 8.60
N VAL A 15 0.09 4.47 7.73
CA VAL A 15 0.71 3.16 7.96
C VAL A 15 2.18 3.37 8.31
N PRO A 16 2.65 2.91 9.48
CA PRO A 16 4.06 2.98 9.83
C PRO A 16 4.90 2.18 8.84
N ARG A 17 5.92 2.81 8.25
CA ARG A 17 6.86 2.20 7.30
C ARG A 17 8.29 2.55 7.67
N ARG A 18 9.24 1.65 7.43
CA ARG A 18 10.64 1.91 7.77
C ARG A 18 11.27 2.86 6.76
N ILE A 19 12.04 3.80 7.27
CA ILE A 19 12.89 4.69 6.47
C ILE A 19 14.05 3.87 5.91
N LEU A 20 14.21 3.85 4.59
CA LEU A 20 15.35 3.25 3.91
C LEU A 20 16.48 4.25 3.66
N GLY A 21 16.14 5.54 3.53
CA GLY A 21 17.11 6.59 3.27
C GLY A 21 16.46 7.89 2.82
N PHE A 22 17.32 8.85 2.50
CA PHE A 22 16.94 10.21 2.12
C PHE A 22 17.58 10.58 0.79
N ALA A 23 16.84 11.25 -0.07
CA ALA A 23 17.35 11.89 -1.29
C ALA A 23 17.06 13.40 -1.23
N PRO A 24 17.97 14.25 -1.73
CA PRO A 24 17.71 15.67 -1.87
C PRO A 24 16.64 15.93 -2.94
N ASP A 25 15.76 16.92 -2.71
CA ASP A 25 14.78 17.41 -3.70
C ASP A 25 15.07 18.87 -4.05
N ALA A 26 15.03 19.76 -3.05
CA ALA A 26 15.40 21.16 -3.13
C ALA A 26 15.90 21.65 -1.75
N ALA A 27 16.51 22.83 -1.65
CA ALA A 27 16.86 23.42 -0.35
C ALA A 27 15.61 23.46 0.56
N ASP A 28 15.73 22.95 1.79
CA ASP A 28 14.65 22.73 2.78
C ASP A 28 13.65 21.60 2.52
N ALA A 29 13.92 20.71 1.55
CA ALA A 29 13.10 19.54 1.28
C ALA A 29 13.91 18.26 1.05
N TRP A 30 13.42 17.17 1.64
CA TRP A 30 14.01 15.85 1.45
C TRP A 30 12.94 14.85 1.04
N ILE A 31 13.34 13.90 0.20
CA ILE A 31 12.53 12.72 -0.11
C ILE A 31 12.97 11.60 0.81
N VAL A 32 12.05 11.08 1.61
CA VAL A 32 12.24 9.86 2.38
C VAL A 32 11.79 8.67 1.54
N HIS A 33 12.67 7.69 1.36
CA HIS A 33 12.35 6.42 0.72
C HIS A 33 11.92 5.41 1.80
N LEU A 34 10.83 4.70 1.56
CA LEU A 34 10.23 3.78 2.52
C LEU A 34 10.33 2.32 2.06
N ASP A 35 10.29 1.38 3.00
CA ASP A 35 10.31 -0.07 2.73
C ASP A 35 9.13 -0.58 1.88
N CYS A 36 8.00 0.13 1.92
CA CYS A 36 6.88 -0.13 1.03
C CYS A 36 7.15 0.34 -0.42
N GLY A 37 8.24 1.07 -0.67
CA GLY A 37 8.59 1.63 -1.98
C GLY A 37 8.00 3.01 -2.25
N HIS A 38 7.11 3.52 -1.38
CA HIS A 38 6.66 4.90 -1.48
C HIS A 38 7.75 5.90 -1.12
N ARG A 39 7.65 7.07 -1.73
CA ARG A 39 8.45 8.25 -1.44
C ARG A 39 7.58 9.29 -0.75
N ARG A 40 8.14 9.98 0.25
CA ARG A 40 7.46 11.08 0.96
C ARG A 40 8.37 12.28 1.04
N HIS A 41 7.87 13.44 0.59
CA HIS A 41 8.53 14.71 0.89
C HIS A 41 8.37 15.05 2.38
N VAL A 42 9.48 15.33 3.04
CA VAL A 42 9.52 15.85 4.40
C VAL A 42 10.20 17.21 4.40
N ARG A 43 9.66 18.11 5.21
CA ARG A 43 10.13 19.48 5.42
C ARG A 43 9.99 19.80 6.90
N HIS A 44 10.92 20.56 7.46
CA HIS A 44 10.76 21.11 8.80
C HIS A 44 10.13 22.50 8.68
N ARG A 45 8.82 22.58 8.92
CA ARG A 45 8.04 23.83 8.92
C ARG A 45 7.08 23.86 10.12
N PRO A 46 7.57 24.10 11.35
CA PRO A 46 6.69 24.28 12.49
C PRO A 46 5.70 25.44 12.28
N PRO A 47 4.43 25.33 12.71
CA PRO A 47 3.82 24.21 13.43
C PRO A 47 3.30 23.08 12.52
N LEU A 48 3.35 23.24 11.20
CA LEU A 48 2.75 22.31 10.24
C LEU A 48 3.50 20.98 10.12
N SER A 49 4.81 20.98 10.37
CA SER A 49 5.66 19.77 10.30
C SER A 49 6.93 19.97 11.11
N ASP A 50 7.13 19.15 12.14
CA ASP A 50 8.26 19.29 13.06
C ASP A 50 9.26 18.13 12.89
N TYR A 51 10.24 18.33 12.00
CA TYR A 51 11.38 17.42 11.81
C TYR A 51 12.73 18.12 12.04
N PRO A 52 13.08 18.47 13.30
CA PRO A 52 14.24 19.31 13.60
C PRO A 52 15.57 18.64 13.22
N TRP A 53 15.58 17.31 13.14
CA TRP A 53 16.70 16.48 12.68
C TRP A 53 16.96 16.57 11.17
N LEU A 54 16.09 17.22 10.40
CA LEU A 54 16.17 17.19 8.93
C LEU A 54 17.33 18.03 8.37
N GLY A 55 17.81 19.03 9.11
CA GLY A 55 18.94 19.87 8.69
C GLY A 55 20.30 19.18 8.80
N ASP A 56 20.46 18.23 9.72
CA ASP A 56 21.73 17.57 10.01
C ASP A 56 21.84 16.21 9.28
N PRO A 57 22.83 16.02 8.39
CA PRO A 57 23.07 14.72 7.74
C PRO A 57 23.23 13.55 8.70
N ALA A 58 23.94 13.72 9.82
CA ALA A 58 24.15 12.64 10.79
C ALA A 58 22.84 12.29 11.50
N ALA A 59 22.05 13.29 11.88
CA ALA A 59 20.73 13.06 12.47
C ALA A 59 19.75 12.39 11.49
N ARG A 60 19.80 12.72 10.18
CA ARG A 60 19.03 12.00 9.15
C ARG A 60 19.48 10.54 9.02
N ALA A 61 20.79 10.29 8.94
CA ALA A 61 21.33 8.93 8.87
C ALA A 61 20.87 8.08 10.08
N ALA A 62 20.85 8.66 11.28
CA ALA A 62 20.35 8.00 12.49
C ALA A 62 18.84 7.66 12.46
N ARG A 63 18.06 8.24 11.52
CA ARG A 63 16.65 7.88 11.31
C ARG A 63 16.46 6.68 10.38
N VAL A 64 17.47 6.25 9.64
CA VAL A 64 17.36 5.06 8.79
C VAL A 64 16.99 3.85 9.65
N GLY A 65 16.00 3.09 9.20
CA GLY A 65 15.41 1.97 9.93
C GLY A 65 14.27 2.34 10.89
N ALA A 66 14.13 3.61 11.30
CA ALA A 66 13.04 4.07 12.16
C ALA A 66 11.70 4.13 11.39
N PRO A 67 10.56 4.02 12.09
CA PRO A 67 9.25 4.13 11.46
C PRO A 67 8.89 5.58 11.13
N ILE A 68 8.16 5.76 10.03
CA ILE A 68 7.48 7.00 9.68
C ILE A 68 6.16 6.69 8.97
N GLU A 69 5.18 7.55 9.17
CA GLU A 69 3.84 7.40 8.64
C GLU A 69 3.76 7.53 7.11
N CYS A 70 3.18 6.51 6.47
CA CYS A 70 2.93 6.45 5.04
C CYS A 70 1.43 6.53 4.72
N GLY A 71 0.94 7.74 4.38
CA GLY A 71 -0.46 7.92 3.99
C GLY A 71 -0.84 7.28 2.66
N ARG A 72 0.11 7.09 1.73
CA ARG A 72 -0.14 6.43 0.44
C ARG A 72 -0.50 4.94 0.61
N CYS A 73 0.15 4.25 1.55
CA CYS A 73 -0.26 2.89 1.92
C CYS A 73 -1.69 2.83 2.46
N GLY A 74 -2.06 3.80 3.32
CA GLY A 74 -3.42 3.91 3.84
C GLY A 74 -4.48 4.06 2.74
N ARG A 75 -4.18 4.88 1.75
CA ARG A 75 -5.09 5.09 0.61
C ARG A 75 -5.09 3.96 -0.42
N GLY A 76 -4.30 2.90 -0.21
CA GLY A 76 -4.18 1.80 -1.16
C GLY A 76 -3.59 2.26 -2.50
N GLU A 77 -2.65 3.19 -2.49
CA GLU A 77 -1.94 3.60 -3.71
C GLU A 77 -0.75 2.67 -3.97
N LEU A 78 -0.48 2.38 -5.25
CA LEU A 78 0.76 1.72 -5.64
C LEU A 78 1.93 2.72 -5.63
N PRO A 79 3.15 2.26 -5.32
CA PRO A 79 4.35 3.04 -5.54
C PRO A 79 4.54 3.36 -7.02
N ASP A 80 5.18 4.50 -7.28
CA ASP A 80 5.52 4.91 -8.64
C ASP A 80 6.46 3.88 -9.27
N GLY A 81 6.18 3.46 -10.51
CA GLY A 81 6.97 2.45 -11.20
C GLY A 81 6.77 1.01 -10.70
N ALA A 82 5.79 0.74 -9.83
CA ALA A 82 5.46 -0.62 -9.44
C ALA A 82 5.04 -1.46 -10.66
N ALA A 83 5.70 -2.60 -10.85
CA ALA A 83 5.52 -3.44 -12.02
C ALA A 83 5.02 -4.84 -11.64
N ALA A 84 4.06 -5.35 -12.42
CA ALA A 84 3.58 -6.72 -12.29
C ALA A 84 4.66 -7.71 -12.72
N TYR A 85 4.88 -8.75 -11.93
CA TYR A 85 5.80 -9.84 -12.27
C TYR A 85 5.11 -11.21 -12.33
N ARG A 86 3.88 -11.31 -11.82
CA ARG A 86 3.07 -12.52 -11.84
C ARG A 86 1.60 -12.15 -11.77
N THR A 87 0.78 -12.84 -12.54
CA THR A 87 -0.68 -12.81 -12.44
C THR A 87 -1.16 -14.25 -12.28
N THR A 88 -2.11 -14.51 -11.39
CA THR A 88 -2.73 -15.83 -11.27
C THR A 88 -3.68 -16.08 -12.45
N ASP A 89 -4.00 -17.34 -12.70
CA ASP A 89 -5.25 -17.65 -13.39
C ASP A 89 -6.45 -17.08 -12.62
N ALA A 90 -7.59 -16.97 -13.30
CA ALA A 90 -8.81 -16.51 -12.65
C ALA A 90 -9.37 -17.62 -11.75
N PHE A 91 -9.74 -17.23 -10.53
CA PHE A 91 -10.53 -18.03 -9.61
C PHE A 91 -12.01 -17.68 -9.74
N ASP A 92 -12.85 -18.67 -9.50
CA ASP A 92 -14.28 -18.52 -9.25
C ASP A 92 -14.62 -18.81 -7.78
N GLU A 93 -15.90 -18.77 -7.43
CA GLU A 93 -16.38 -19.01 -6.06
C GLU A 93 -16.06 -20.41 -5.53
N THR A 94 -15.81 -21.38 -6.41
CA THR A 94 -15.52 -22.78 -6.05
C THR A 94 -14.02 -23.09 -6.02
N THR A 95 -13.25 -22.38 -6.84
CA THR A 95 -11.79 -22.59 -7.02
C THR A 95 -10.95 -21.60 -6.21
N LEU A 96 -11.56 -20.56 -5.62
CA LEU A 96 -10.86 -19.59 -4.76
C LEU A 96 -10.22 -20.27 -3.54
N PRO A 97 -8.88 -20.27 -3.42
CA PRO A 97 -8.20 -20.96 -2.33
C PRO A 97 -8.63 -20.45 -0.94
N ALA A 98 -8.85 -21.38 -0.01
CA ALA A 98 -9.23 -21.06 1.37
C ALA A 98 -8.23 -20.13 2.09
N GLY A 99 -6.97 -20.09 1.65
CA GLY A 99 -5.97 -19.14 2.14
C GLY A 99 -6.31 -17.68 1.82
N LEU A 100 -6.88 -17.39 0.64
CA LEU A 100 -7.26 -16.03 0.25
C LEU A 100 -8.56 -15.55 0.92
N ARG A 101 -9.37 -16.52 1.39
CA ARG A 101 -10.62 -16.27 2.14
C ARG A 101 -10.43 -16.03 3.63
N ARG A 102 -9.22 -16.25 4.13
CA ARG A 102 -8.82 -15.96 5.51
C ARG A 102 -7.86 -14.80 5.53
N GLU A 103 -7.72 -14.18 6.70
CA GLU A 103 -6.74 -13.13 6.90
C GLU A 103 -5.34 -13.63 6.57
N HIS A 104 -4.66 -12.90 5.69
CA HIS A 104 -3.29 -13.15 5.28
C HIS A 104 -2.60 -11.85 4.88
N THR A 105 -1.29 -11.93 4.66
CA THR A 105 -0.46 -10.79 4.25
C THR A 105 0.39 -11.14 3.06
N LEU A 106 0.82 -10.09 2.36
CA LEU A 106 1.97 -10.19 1.46
C LEU A 106 3.25 -9.94 2.24
N ARG A 107 4.35 -10.55 1.78
CA ARG A 107 5.68 -10.33 2.37
C ARG A 107 6.14 -8.88 2.16
N ALA A 108 7.10 -8.43 2.98
CA ALA A 108 7.76 -7.14 2.81
C ALA A 108 8.22 -6.89 1.35
N GLY A 109 8.02 -5.66 0.88
CA GLY A 109 8.33 -5.24 -0.50
C GLY A 109 7.48 -5.88 -1.61
N ARG A 110 6.47 -6.70 -1.27
CA ARG A 110 5.55 -7.30 -2.24
C ARG A 110 4.20 -6.61 -2.19
N TRP A 111 3.78 -6.16 -3.35
CA TRP A 111 2.48 -5.57 -3.57
C TRP A 111 1.58 -6.56 -4.29
N GLY A 112 0.28 -6.40 -4.09
CA GLY A 112 -0.72 -7.14 -4.82
C GLY A 112 -1.82 -6.22 -5.32
N ARG A 113 -2.58 -6.73 -6.28
CA ARG A 113 -3.84 -6.14 -6.72
C ARG A 113 -4.82 -7.26 -6.97
N VAL A 114 -5.96 -7.22 -6.28
CA VAL A 114 -7.10 -8.11 -6.56
C VAL A 114 -7.94 -7.44 -7.61
N GLU A 115 -8.19 -8.12 -8.73
CA GLU A 115 -9.00 -7.63 -9.84
C GLU A 115 -10.24 -8.51 -9.98
N VAL A 116 -11.43 -7.88 -9.99
CA VAL A 116 -12.70 -8.57 -10.24
C VAL A 116 -13.02 -8.48 -11.72
N LEU A 117 -13.07 -9.62 -12.39
CA LEU A 117 -13.36 -9.74 -13.82
C LEU A 117 -14.87 -9.89 -14.10
N ALA A 118 -15.59 -10.55 -13.19
CA ALA A 118 -17.04 -10.70 -13.23
C ALA A 118 -17.60 -10.95 -11.81
N GLY A 119 -18.87 -10.66 -11.59
CA GLY A 119 -19.52 -10.87 -10.30
C GLY A 119 -19.11 -9.84 -9.25
N ARG A 120 -19.20 -10.22 -7.97
CA ARG A 120 -18.94 -9.33 -6.83
C ARG A 120 -18.11 -10.02 -5.74
N LEU A 121 -17.22 -9.27 -5.12
CA LEU A 121 -16.26 -9.74 -4.13
C LEU A 121 -16.23 -8.76 -2.96
N ARG A 122 -16.44 -9.24 -1.74
CA ARG A 122 -16.14 -8.43 -0.55
C ARG A 122 -14.64 -8.42 -0.32
N PHE A 123 -14.09 -7.24 -0.08
CA PHE A 123 -12.69 -7.03 0.25
C PHE A 123 -12.60 -6.37 1.62
N VAL A 124 -11.79 -6.97 2.50
CA VAL A 124 -11.63 -6.52 3.88
C VAL A 124 -10.15 -6.33 4.20
N MET A 125 -9.80 -5.17 4.76
CA MET A 125 -8.48 -4.84 5.31
C MET A 125 -8.66 -4.12 6.65
N PRO A 126 -8.69 -4.86 7.78
CA PRO A 126 -9.05 -4.32 9.09
C PRO A 126 -8.13 -3.19 9.56
N ALA A 127 -6.83 -3.30 9.27
CA ALA A 127 -5.83 -2.31 9.67
C ALA A 127 -6.10 -0.89 9.10
N LEU A 128 -6.86 -0.80 8.00
CA LEU A 128 -7.23 0.45 7.34
C LEU A 128 -8.72 0.79 7.50
N ALA A 129 -9.46 0.02 8.31
CA ALA A 129 -10.91 0.10 8.43
C ALA A 129 -11.63 0.00 7.06
N VAL A 130 -11.07 -0.79 6.14
CA VAL A 130 -11.66 -1.05 4.81
C VAL A 130 -12.49 -2.33 4.90
N ASP A 131 -13.77 -2.20 4.57
CA ASP A 131 -14.69 -3.30 4.33
C ASP A 131 -15.65 -2.83 3.24
N ARG A 132 -15.47 -3.34 2.01
CA ARG A 132 -16.22 -2.87 0.85
C ARG A 132 -16.44 -3.98 -0.16
N GLU A 133 -17.48 -3.81 -0.96
CA GLU A 133 -17.73 -4.63 -2.14
C GLU A 133 -16.90 -4.11 -3.33
N LEU A 134 -16.41 -5.04 -4.15
CA LEU A 134 -15.81 -4.81 -5.45
C LEU A 134 -16.68 -5.45 -6.52
N ALA A 135 -17.10 -4.67 -7.51
CA ALA A 135 -17.83 -5.12 -8.68
C ALA A 135 -16.89 -5.45 -9.86
N ALA A 136 -17.45 -6.05 -10.93
CA ALA A 136 -16.71 -6.33 -12.15
C ALA A 136 -16.04 -5.07 -12.73
N GLY A 137 -14.75 -5.18 -13.07
CA GLY A 137 -13.90 -4.07 -13.51
C GLY A 137 -13.20 -3.33 -12.38
N GLU A 138 -13.58 -3.55 -11.12
CA GLU A 138 -12.95 -2.92 -9.97
C GLU A 138 -11.78 -3.73 -9.42
N HIS A 139 -10.97 -3.06 -8.60
CA HIS A 139 -9.82 -3.66 -7.95
C HIS A 139 -9.54 -3.07 -6.57
N ALA A 140 -8.74 -3.79 -5.79
CA ALA A 140 -8.14 -3.30 -4.56
C ALA A 140 -6.62 -3.53 -4.57
N ILE A 141 -5.87 -2.54 -4.10
CA ILE A 141 -4.43 -2.67 -3.89
C ILE A 141 -4.17 -3.33 -2.53
N LEU A 142 -3.17 -4.20 -2.51
CA LEU A 142 -2.71 -4.94 -1.35
C LEU A 142 -1.31 -4.41 -0.96
N PRO A 143 -1.20 -3.51 0.02
CA PRO A 143 0.09 -3.07 0.52
C PRO A 143 0.83 -4.22 1.21
N PRO A 144 2.19 -4.21 1.21
CA PRO A 144 2.99 -5.20 1.92
C PRO A 144 2.59 -5.26 3.39
N GLU A 145 2.52 -6.47 3.93
CA GLU A 145 2.37 -6.74 5.37
C GLU A 145 1.06 -6.26 6.01
N LEU A 146 0.11 -5.71 5.25
CA LEU A 146 -1.21 -5.36 5.77
C LEU A 146 -2.17 -6.56 5.67
N PRO A 147 -2.76 -7.01 6.81
CA PRO A 147 -3.69 -8.12 6.81
C PRO A 147 -4.95 -7.82 5.99
N HIS A 148 -5.34 -8.75 5.14
CA HIS A 148 -6.53 -8.65 4.32
C HIS A 148 -7.11 -10.02 3.98
N HIS A 149 -8.35 -10.03 3.51
CA HIS A 149 -8.98 -11.22 2.94
C HIS A 149 -10.09 -10.82 1.96
N VAL A 150 -10.60 -11.80 1.23
CA VAL A 150 -11.72 -11.63 0.31
C VAL A 150 -12.80 -12.69 0.52
N GLU A 151 -14.05 -12.33 0.24
CA GLU A 151 -15.20 -13.24 0.31
C GLU A 151 -16.04 -13.11 -0.97
N PRO A 152 -16.26 -14.21 -1.73
CA PRO A 152 -17.18 -14.20 -2.86
C PRO A 152 -18.60 -13.86 -2.42
N LEU A 153 -19.27 -12.93 -3.11
CA LEU A 153 -20.66 -12.55 -2.85
C LEU A 153 -21.60 -13.17 -3.90
N GLY A 154 -21.48 -14.49 -4.07
CA GLY A 154 -22.10 -15.26 -5.16
C GLY A 154 -21.10 -15.60 -6.27
N PRO A 155 -21.59 -15.90 -7.50
CA PRO A 155 -20.72 -16.18 -8.63
C PRO A 155 -19.75 -15.03 -8.90
N VAL A 156 -18.47 -15.36 -9.03
CA VAL A 156 -17.40 -14.37 -9.20
C VAL A 156 -16.35 -14.90 -10.15
N ARG A 157 -15.64 -14.01 -10.82
CA ARG A 157 -14.37 -14.32 -11.49
C ARG A 157 -13.37 -13.26 -11.07
N MET A 158 -12.32 -13.65 -10.36
CA MET A 158 -11.30 -12.72 -9.87
C MET A 158 -9.89 -13.26 -10.12
N ARG A 159 -8.88 -12.38 -10.13
CA ARG A 159 -7.46 -12.79 -10.18
C ARG A 159 -6.61 -11.92 -9.27
N VAL A 160 -5.42 -12.41 -8.93
CA VAL A 160 -4.43 -11.65 -8.17
C VAL A 160 -3.23 -11.32 -9.06
N VAL A 161 -2.90 -10.03 -9.15
CA VAL A 161 -1.68 -9.53 -9.77
C VAL A 161 -0.68 -9.24 -8.66
N PHE A 162 0.52 -9.80 -8.74
CA PHE A 162 1.62 -9.52 -7.83
C PHE A 162 2.59 -8.53 -8.46
N LEU A 163 2.89 -7.46 -7.73
CA LEU A 163 3.75 -6.37 -8.15
C LEU A 163 4.94 -6.21 -7.22
N ARG A 164 6.00 -5.60 -7.74
CA ARG A 164 7.14 -5.11 -6.95
C ARG A 164 7.31 -3.63 -7.17
N ALA A 165 7.63 -2.91 -6.09
CA ALA A 165 8.15 -1.56 -6.21
C ALA A 165 9.56 -1.61 -6.83
N PRO A 166 9.99 -0.56 -7.55
CA PRO A 166 11.38 -0.42 -7.94
C PRO A 166 12.26 -0.31 -6.69
N ALA A 167 13.53 -0.71 -6.83
CA ALA A 167 14.52 -0.44 -5.79
C ALA A 167 14.62 1.08 -5.57
N PRO A 168 14.80 1.54 -4.33
CA PRO A 168 14.95 2.97 -4.06
C PRO A 168 16.23 3.48 -4.71
N ASP A 169 16.12 4.58 -5.45
CA ASP A 169 17.28 5.32 -5.95
C ASP A 169 17.83 6.20 -4.84
N LEU A 170 18.65 5.59 -3.97
CA LEU A 170 19.34 6.26 -2.88
C LEU A 170 20.81 6.46 -3.27
N PRO A 171 21.40 7.63 -2.97
CA PRO A 171 22.83 7.83 -3.15
C PRO A 171 23.58 6.77 -2.33
N ARG A 172 24.58 6.12 -2.95
CA ARG A 172 25.47 5.22 -2.22
C ARG A 172 26.32 6.09 -1.29
N GLU A 173 26.27 5.80 0.00
CA GLU A 173 27.19 6.39 0.96
C GLU A 173 28.61 5.87 0.62
N SER A 174 29.52 6.80 0.37
CA SER A 174 30.94 6.56 0.09
C SER A 174 31.77 6.53 1.36
#